data_AF-A0A8W8KQY5-F1
#
_entry.id   AF-A0A8W8KQY5-F1
#
_cell.length_a   1.000
_cell.length_b   1.000
_cell.length_c   1.000
_cell.angle_alpha   90.00
_cell.angle_beta   90.00
_cell.angle_gamma   90.00
#
_symmetry.space_group_name_H-M   'P 1'
#
loop_
_entity.id
_entity.type
_entity.pdbx_description
1 polymer ?
#
loop_
_entity_poly.entity_id
_entity_poly.type
_entity_poly.pdbx_seq_one_letter_code
_entity_poly.pdbx_strand_id
1 'polypeptide(L)'
;IDIISQSCQHHFSYGHPRVSTSTIEKSYGHWTFQEFFQTCRRPLPCGHPCGGIPSENSCAPCLVEGCQPHYGDGCCPVCADPWASNAVIQLDCGHIFHHACIKQMLQNRWHGSRITFGFMTCPLCKSSISHPDLYEIMSQLIHLYDQIKSKALTRLQHDGLFNSSDVTDPSGKYFQDPTGFAMDRYAYYMCSKCQQPYFGGEGRCQESVVEVDPSDLVCPQCSDTTKNKICSIHGAEYVLYKCRYCCSPALFHCFGTTHFCDPCHSNYTTVHDKPASSLPKCPAGPCGKQLPGSVCPLGMDHPPTGEEFVIGCAICINTHSF
;
A
#
# COMPACT_ATOMS: atom_id res chain seq x y z
N ILE A 1 4.99 0.40 42.84
CA ILE A 1 4.76 1.38 41.76
C ILE A 1 5.47 0.81 40.52
N ASP A 2 4.97 -0.26 39.88
CA ASP A 2 3.63 -0.42 39.24
C ASP A 2 3.41 0.69 38.20
N ILE A 3 2.99 0.44 36.95
CA ILE A 3 2.21 -0.64 36.32
C ILE A 3 2.74 -0.78 34.85
N ILE A 4 2.53 -1.80 34.01
CA ILE A 4 1.59 -2.94 33.91
C ILE A 4 2.30 -4.19 33.33
N SER A 5 1.89 -5.40 33.73
CA SER A 5 1.98 -6.61 32.89
C SER A 5 0.73 -7.47 33.08
N GLN A 6 -0.08 -7.67 32.05
CA GLN A 6 -1.26 -8.55 32.11
C GLN A 6 -0.98 -9.84 31.33
N SER A 7 -0.61 -10.88 32.06
CA SER A 7 -0.52 -12.25 31.56
C SER A 7 -1.91 -12.90 31.50
N CYS A 8 -2.25 -13.56 30.40
CA CYS A 8 -3.39 -14.47 30.35
C CYS A 8 -3.15 -15.68 31.27
N GLN A 9 -3.70 -15.66 32.48
CA GLN A 9 -3.73 -16.80 33.38
C GLN A 9 -5.17 -17.31 33.53
N HIS A 10 -5.42 -18.54 33.09
CA HIS A 10 -6.54 -19.35 33.60
C HIS A 10 -6.08 -20.77 33.92
N HIS A 11 -5.94 -21.05 35.21
CA HIS A 11 -5.73 -22.38 35.77
C HIS A 11 -6.83 -23.36 35.35
N PHE A 12 -6.49 -24.62 35.06
CA PHE A 12 -7.28 -25.79 35.46
C PHE A 12 -6.39 -27.02 35.68
N SER A 13 -6.87 -27.98 36.48
CA SER A 13 -6.03 -29.05 37.03
C SER A 13 -6.77 -30.39 37.25
N TYR A 14 -6.03 -31.49 37.04
CA TYR A 14 -6.29 -32.89 37.44
C TYR A 14 -7.38 -33.73 36.73
N GLY A 15 -7.03 -35.02 36.50
CA GLY A 15 -7.93 -36.16 36.73
C GLY A 15 -8.25 -37.09 35.55
N HIS A 16 -7.66 -38.29 35.52
CA HIS A 16 -8.15 -39.42 34.71
C HIS A 16 -9.18 -40.25 35.50
N PRO A 17 -10.28 -40.67 34.85
CA PRO A 17 -10.76 -42.05 35.02
C PRO A 17 -11.23 -42.73 33.71
N ARG A 18 -11.44 -44.06 33.78
CA ARG A 18 -11.77 -44.97 32.66
C ARG A 18 -13.28 -45.10 32.38
N VAL A 19 -13.61 -45.22 31.09
CA VAL A 19 -14.66 -46.07 30.44
C VAL A 19 -16.12 -46.02 30.96
N SER A 20 -17.04 -45.56 30.11
CA SER A 20 -18.19 -46.36 29.62
C SER A 20 -18.90 -45.67 28.43
N THR A 21 -19.71 -46.42 27.67
CA THR A 21 -20.28 -46.02 26.38
C THR A 21 -21.74 -45.58 26.46
N SER A 22 -22.00 -44.26 26.44
CA SER A 22 -23.26 -43.69 25.93
C SER A 22 -23.17 -42.17 25.77
N THR A 23 -23.44 -41.70 24.55
CA THR A 23 -24.17 -40.44 24.23
C THR A 23 -23.70 -39.12 24.88
N ILE A 24 -22.94 -38.36 24.08
CA ILE A 24 -22.97 -36.87 23.96
C ILE A 24 -22.42 -36.07 25.16
N GLU A 25 -21.85 -34.89 24.84
CA GLU A 25 -21.37 -33.84 25.77
C GLU A 25 -20.29 -34.27 26.80
N LYS A 26 -19.03 -34.25 26.34
CA LYS A 26 -17.89 -33.92 27.22
C LYS A 26 -17.07 -32.77 26.65
N SER A 27 -16.90 -31.75 27.48
CA SER A 27 -16.29 -30.47 27.17
C SER A 27 -14.77 -30.58 27.00
N TYR A 28 -14.29 -30.18 25.82
CA TYR A 28 -12.96 -29.60 25.64
C TYR A 28 -13.17 -28.15 25.19
N GLY A 29 -12.53 -27.21 25.90
CA GLY A 29 -12.72 -25.76 25.86
C GLY A 29 -13.52 -25.16 24.71
N HIS A 30 -14.77 -24.78 24.99
CA HIS A 30 -15.57 -23.72 24.36
C HIS A 30 -15.41 -23.43 22.85
N TRP A 31 -15.38 -24.48 22.01
CA TRP A 31 -15.55 -24.35 20.55
C TRP A 31 -17.00 -24.03 20.20
N THR A 32 -17.26 -22.86 19.61
CA THR A 32 -18.64 -22.54 19.18
C THR A 32 -19.01 -23.30 17.90
N PHE A 33 -20.28 -23.66 17.78
CA PHE A 33 -20.75 -24.65 16.80
C PHE A 33 -20.63 -24.21 15.32
N GLN A 34 -20.28 -22.95 15.05
CA GLN A 34 -20.14 -22.42 13.68
C GLN A 34 -18.73 -22.56 13.07
N GLU A 35 -17.69 -22.80 13.88
CA GLU A 35 -16.29 -22.89 13.42
C GLU A 35 -15.88 -24.33 12.99
N PHE A 36 -16.82 -25.28 13.07
CA PHE A 36 -16.57 -26.72 13.13
C PHE A 36 -15.95 -27.36 11.87
N PHE A 37 -15.94 -26.66 10.72
CA PHE A 37 -15.61 -27.24 9.40
C PHE A 37 -14.33 -26.70 8.73
N GLN A 38 -13.63 -25.73 9.32
CA GLN A 38 -12.52 -25.03 8.66
C GLN A 38 -11.12 -25.37 9.20
N THR A 39 -11.00 -26.23 10.22
CA THR A 39 -9.73 -26.61 10.84
C THR A 39 -9.36 -28.07 10.56
N CYS A 40 -8.10 -28.32 10.25
CA CYS A 40 -7.55 -29.65 10.07
C CYS A 40 -7.35 -30.32 11.44
N ARG A 41 -7.96 -31.51 11.60
CA ARG A 41 -7.91 -32.30 12.84
C ARG A 41 -7.02 -33.54 12.70
N ARG A 42 -6.12 -33.59 11.71
CA ARG A 42 -5.13 -34.66 11.57
C ARG A 42 -4.26 -34.67 12.85
N PRO A 43 -4.11 -35.81 13.54
CA PRO A 43 -3.30 -35.86 14.75
C PRO A 43 -1.82 -35.73 14.39
N LEU A 44 -1.12 -34.88 15.12
CA LEU A 44 0.34 -34.76 15.09
C LEU A 44 0.99 -35.92 15.90
N PRO A 45 2.31 -36.15 15.78
CA PRO A 45 3.01 -37.18 16.55
C PRO A 45 2.86 -37.06 18.09
N CYS A 46 2.58 -35.86 18.59
CA CYS A 46 2.27 -35.61 20.00
C CYS A 46 0.83 -35.95 20.44
N GLY A 47 -0.03 -36.38 19.51
CA GLY A 47 -1.44 -36.71 19.74
C GLY A 47 -2.41 -35.53 19.64
N HIS A 48 -1.93 -34.29 19.62
CA HIS A 48 -2.76 -33.09 19.45
C HIS A 48 -3.24 -32.92 17.98
N PRO A 49 -4.43 -32.33 17.75
CA PRO A 49 -4.82 -31.91 16.40
C PRO A 49 -3.89 -30.79 15.90
N CYS A 50 -3.61 -30.74 14.61
CA CYS A 50 -2.70 -29.72 14.07
C CYS A 50 -3.29 -28.30 14.01
N GLY A 51 -4.61 -28.14 13.89
CA GLY A 51 -5.26 -26.82 13.81
C GLY A 51 -5.00 -26.07 12.50
N GLY A 52 -4.27 -26.65 11.55
CA GLY A 52 -4.00 -26.06 10.22
C GLY A 52 -5.24 -25.99 9.33
N ILE A 53 -5.06 -25.73 8.03
CA ILE A 53 -6.20 -25.75 7.07
C ILE A 53 -6.40 -27.16 6.47
N PRO A 54 -7.64 -27.61 6.17
CA PRO A 54 -7.90 -28.95 5.63
C PRO A 54 -7.21 -29.27 4.29
N SER A 55 -6.88 -28.24 3.49
CA SER A 55 -6.18 -28.35 2.20
C SER A 55 -4.66 -28.56 2.31
N GLU A 56 -4.08 -28.50 3.51
CA GLU A 56 -2.63 -28.66 3.70
C GLU A 56 -2.15 -30.11 3.56
N ASN A 57 -1.20 -30.30 2.61
CA ASN A 57 -0.41 -31.53 2.50
C ASN A 57 0.46 -31.75 3.75
N SER A 58 1.12 -30.70 4.22
CA SER A 58 1.95 -30.68 5.43
C SER A 58 1.23 -29.93 6.53
N CYS A 59 0.91 -30.60 7.63
CA CYS A 59 0.23 -29.96 8.76
C CYS A 59 1.15 -28.96 9.49
N ALA A 60 0.55 -27.85 9.94
CA ALA A 60 1.16 -26.94 10.90
C ALA A 60 1.71 -27.68 12.15
N PRO A 61 2.80 -27.19 12.77
CA PRO A 61 3.37 -27.76 13.99
C PRO A 61 2.43 -27.56 15.19
N CYS A 62 2.68 -28.26 16.29
CA CYS A 62 1.80 -28.19 17.46
C CYS A 62 1.93 -26.85 18.18
N LEU A 63 0.79 -26.18 18.41
CA LEU A 63 0.70 -24.88 19.10
C LEU A 63 0.16 -25.00 20.54
N VAL A 64 -0.01 -26.23 21.05
CA VAL A 64 -0.47 -26.47 22.43
C VAL A 64 0.67 -26.18 23.41
N GLU A 65 0.39 -25.39 24.44
CA GLU A 65 1.37 -25.05 25.48
C GLU A 65 1.98 -26.31 26.11
N GLY A 66 3.31 -26.32 26.27
CA GLY A 66 4.07 -27.47 26.75
C GLY A 66 4.39 -28.52 25.67
N CYS A 67 3.83 -28.41 24.47
CA CYS A 67 4.27 -29.18 23.31
C CYS A 67 5.35 -28.40 22.55
N GLN A 68 6.52 -29.02 22.38
CA GLN A 68 7.63 -28.41 21.62
C GLN A 68 7.44 -28.58 20.10
N PRO A 69 7.90 -27.61 19.27
CA PRO A 69 8.47 -26.31 19.67
C PRO A 69 7.38 -25.29 20.03
N HIS A 70 7.63 -24.45 21.04
CA HIS A 70 6.70 -23.37 21.42
C HIS A 70 6.75 -22.21 20.42
N TYR A 71 5.59 -21.64 20.09
CA TYR A 71 5.46 -20.49 19.19
C TYR A 71 4.83 -19.28 19.90
N GLY A 72 5.66 -18.28 20.19
CA GLY A 72 5.24 -17.01 20.78
C GLY A 72 4.69 -17.15 22.20
N ASP A 73 3.72 -16.29 22.51
CA ASP A 73 2.98 -16.19 23.77
C ASP A 73 1.68 -17.03 23.78
N GLY A 74 1.42 -17.79 22.73
CA GLY A 74 0.18 -18.56 22.53
C GLY A 74 -0.87 -17.85 21.68
N CYS A 75 -0.60 -16.62 21.20
CA CYS A 75 -1.52 -15.82 20.40
C CYS A 75 -0.99 -15.48 19.00
N CYS A 76 -1.91 -15.18 18.08
CA CYS A 76 -1.60 -14.75 16.73
C CYS A 76 -1.09 -13.30 16.69
N PRO A 77 0.11 -13.01 16.14
CA PRO A 77 0.68 -11.66 16.13
C PRO A 77 -0.09 -10.60 15.32
N VAL A 78 -1.17 -10.96 14.62
CA VAL A 78 -1.97 -10.05 13.79
C VAL A 78 -3.26 -9.60 14.49
N CYS A 79 -3.96 -10.49 15.20
CA CYS A 79 -5.20 -10.17 15.93
C CYS A 79 -5.08 -10.27 17.46
N ALA A 80 -3.98 -10.80 17.99
CA ALA A 80 -3.75 -11.12 19.40
C ALA A 80 -4.67 -12.21 20.01
N ASP A 81 -5.52 -12.86 19.21
CA ASP A 81 -6.34 -13.99 19.67
C ASP A 81 -5.52 -15.28 19.83
N PRO A 82 -5.92 -16.20 20.74
CA PRO A 82 -5.23 -17.49 20.93
C PRO A 82 -5.12 -18.30 19.64
N TRP A 83 -4.02 -19.02 19.46
CA TRP A 83 -3.74 -19.83 18.26
C TRP A 83 -4.90 -20.72 17.83
N ALA A 84 -5.56 -21.35 18.80
CA ALA A 84 -6.60 -22.32 18.51
C ALA A 84 -7.90 -21.70 17.97
N SER A 85 -8.14 -20.38 18.13
CA SER A 85 -9.43 -19.74 17.77
C SER A 85 -9.78 -19.84 16.28
N ASN A 86 -8.78 -19.96 15.41
CA ASN A 86 -8.95 -20.02 13.97
C ASN A 86 -7.96 -21.01 13.35
N ALA A 87 -8.21 -21.43 12.11
CA ALA A 87 -7.25 -22.25 11.37
C ALA A 87 -5.92 -21.48 11.18
N VAL A 88 -4.80 -22.16 11.43
CA VAL A 88 -3.45 -21.59 11.25
C VAL A 88 -2.81 -22.02 9.93
N ILE A 89 -1.82 -21.26 9.48
CA ILE A 89 -0.88 -21.63 8.41
C ILE A 89 0.54 -21.29 8.84
N GLN A 90 1.52 -22.04 8.34
CA GLN A 90 2.93 -21.69 8.44
C GLN A 90 3.41 -21.17 7.09
N LEU A 91 3.90 -19.94 7.04
CA LEU A 91 4.50 -19.36 5.82
C LEU A 91 5.86 -20.02 5.52
N ASP A 92 6.33 -19.92 4.29
CA ASP A 92 7.65 -20.46 3.88
C ASP A 92 8.83 -19.91 4.72
N CYS A 93 8.68 -18.71 5.29
CA CYS A 93 9.65 -18.13 6.23
C CYS A 93 9.60 -18.72 7.66
N GLY A 94 8.83 -19.79 7.88
CA GLY A 94 8.69 -20.51 9.15
C GLY A 94 7.73 -19.88 10.17
N HIS A 95 7.27 -18.65 9.96
CA HIS A 95 6.36 -17.95 10.86
C HIS A 95 4.90 -18.40 10.69
N ILE A 96 4.17 -18.44 11.81
CA ILE A 96 2.81 -18.97 11.90
C ILE A 96 1.83 -17.82 12.17
N PHE A 97 0.67 -17.89 11.54
CA PHE A 97 -0.43 -16.95 11.71
C PHE A 97 -1.76 -17.68 11.56
N HIS A 98 -2.86 -17.08 12.03
CA HIS A 98 -4.18 -17.49 11.56
C HIS A 98 -4.30 -17.23 10.05
N HIS A 99 -4.83 -18.21 9.32
CA HIS A 99 -5.05 -18.15 7.88
C HIS A 99 -5.91 -16.93 7.51
N ALA A 100 -7.03 -16.74 8.22
CA ALA A 100 -7.94 -15.63 8.01
C ALA A 100 -7.25 -14.26 8.13
N CYS A 101 -6.37 -14.08 9.13
CA CYS A 101 -5.66 -12.82 9.35
C CYS A 101 -4.72 -12.46 8.19
N ILE A 102 -3.89 -13.41 7.71
CA ILE A 102 -3.00 -13.14 6.57
C ILE A 102 -3.80 -12.96 5.27
N LYS A 103 -4.83 -13.79 5.05
CA LYS A 103 -5.69 -13.67 3.86
C LYS A 103 -6.41 -12.32 3.82
N GLN A 104 -6.97 -11.88 4.94
CA GLN A 104 -7.63 -10.57 5.06
C GLN A 104 -6.63 -9.42 4.91
N MET A 105 -5.41 -9.52 5.46
CA MET A 105 -4.35 -8.52 5.27
C MET A 105 -4.00 -8.35 3.77
N LEU A 106 -3.86 -9.46 3.03
CA LEU A 106 -3.62 -9.43 1.57
C LEU A 106 -4.83 -8.90 0.78
N GLN A 107 -6.06 -9.16 1.23
CA GLN A 107 -7.30 -8.66 0.60
C GLN A 107 -7.55 -7.17 0.86
N ASN A 108 -7.25 -6.68 2.06
CA ASN A 108 -7.36 -5.27 2.44
C ASN A 108 -6.31 -4.39 1.74
N ARG A 109 -5.18 -4.98 1.33
CA ARG A 109 -4.09 -4.34 0.60
C ARG A 109 -3.42 -3.22 1.42
N TRP A 110 -3.32 -2.02 0.85
CA TRP A 110 -2.66 -0.85 1.43
C TRP A 110 -3.68 0.09 2.07
N HIS A 111 -3.25 0.79 3.11
CA HIS A 111 -3.98 1.88 3.74
C HIS A 111 -3.72 3.20 3.00
N GLY A 112 -4.75 4.06 2.93
CA GLY A 112 -4.69 5.34 2.21
C GLY A 112 -4.74 5.19 0.68
N SER A 113 -4.65 6.32 -0.03
CA SER A 113 -4.83 6.37 -1.48
C SER A 113 -3.61 5.87 -2.28
N ARG A 114 -2.40 6.05 -1.74
CA ARG A 114 -1.14 5.65 -2.39
C ARG A 114 -0.97 4.14 -2.34
N ILE A 115 -0.73 3.52 -3.50
CA ILE A 115 -0.37 2.12 -3.59
C ILE A 115 0.98 1.89 -2.90
N THR A 116 0.98 1.05 -1.88
CA THR A 116 2.17 0.55 -1.18
C THR A 116 2.08 -0.97 -1.06
N PHE A 117 3.20 -1.65 -0.76
CA PHE A 117 3.28 -3.12 -0.81
C PHE A 117 3.76 -3.77 0.49
N GLY A 118 3.88 -3.02 1.59
CA GLY A 118 4.38 -3.54 2.87
C GLY A 118 3.57 -4.73 3.42
N PHE A 119 2.25 -4.75 3.15
CA PHE A 119 1.32 -5.81 3.54
C PHE A 119 1.58 -7.16 2.83
N MET A 120 2.39 -7.20 1.76
CA MET A 120 2.82 -8.45 1.12
C MET A 120 3.99 -9.15 1.85
N THR A 121 4.46 -8.57 2.97
CA THR A 121 5.59 -9.10 3.75
C THR A 121 5.12 -9.68 5.09
N CYS A 122 5.82 -10.71 5.56
CA CYS A 122 5.56 -11.36 6.83
C CYS A 122 5.60 -10.32 7.97
N PRO A 123 4.55 -10.19 8.81
CA PRO A 123 4.50 -9.22 9.90
C PRO A 123 5.73 -9.25 10.82
N LEU A 124 6.30 -10.44 11.06
CA LEU A 124 7.44 -10.65 11.95
C LEU A 124 8.81 -10.39 11.29
N CYS A 125 9.13 -11.08 10.18
CA CYS A 125 10.48 -11.05 9.59
C CYS A 125 10.62 -10.24 8.29
N LYS A 126 9.54 -9.65 7.77
CA LYS A 126 9.48 -8.88 6.52
C LYS A 126 9.91 -9.62 5.24
N SER A 127 10.13 -10.93 5.29
CA SER A 127 10.24 -11.79 4.10
C SER A 127 8.92 -11.76 3.31
N SER A 128 8.96 -11.95 1.99
CA SER A 128 7.73 -12.05 1.18
C SER A 128 6.80 -13.14 1.73
N ILE A 129 5.50 -12.85 1.80
CA ILE A 129 4.50 -13.86 2.14
C ILE A 129 4.47 -14.89 1.01
N SER A 130 4.54 -16.16 1.38
CA SER A 130 4.41 -17.29 0.47
C SER A 130 3.80 -18.46 1.22
N HIS A 131 2.72 -19.01 0.65
CA HIS A 131 2.01 -20.21 1.09
C HIS A 131 1.08 -20.67 -0.05
N PRO A 132 0.89 -21.98 -0.30
CA PRO A 132 0.08 -22.47 -1.42
C PRO A 132 -1.38 -21.96 -1.46
N ASP A 133 -2.07 -21.85 -0.31
CA ASP A 133 -3.48 -21.40 -0.25
C ASP A 133 -3.63 -19.88 -0.52
N LEU A 134 -2.51 -19.14 -0.47
CA LEU A 134 -2.45 -17.71 -0.75
C LEU A 134 -1.99 -17.38 -2.18
N TYR A 135 -1.59 -18.39 -2.97
CA TYR A 135 -0.96 -18.21 -4.29
C TYR A 135 -1.79 -17.34 -5.25
N GLU A 136 -3.11 -17.56 -5.32
CA GLU A 136 -3.98 -16.81 -6.23
C GLU A 136 -3.94 -15.30 -5.93
N ILE A 137 -4.16 -14.93 -4.66
CA ILE A 137 -4.15 -13.53 -4.22
C ILE A 137 -2.76 -12.92 -4.40
N MET A 138 -1.71 -13.65 -3.98
CA MET A 138 -0.32 -13.21 -4.16
C MET A 138 0.04 -12.99 -5.63
N SER A 139 -0.43 -13.84 -6.56
CA SER A 139 -0.14 -13.69 -7.99
C SER A 139 -0.69 -12.39 -8.58
N GLN A 140 -1.89 -11.97 -8.17
CA GLN A 140 -2.52 -10.71 -8.59
C GLN A 140 -1.76 -9.50 -8.03
N LEU A 141 -1.30 -9.59 -6.78
CA LEU A 141 -0.54 -8.54 -6.10
C LEU A 141 0.88 -8.39 -6.66
N ILE A 142 1.55 -9.50 -6.97
CA ILE A 142 2.85 -9.52 -7.66
C ILE A 142 2.72 -8.90 -9.05
N HIS A 143 1.66 -9.23 -9.80
CA HIS A 143 1.41 -8.60 -11.11
C HIS A 143 1.26 -7.07 -11.01
N LEU A 144 0.52 -6.57 -10.02
CA LEU A 144 0.40 -5.14 -9.76
C LEU A 144 1.74 -4.50 -9.34
N TYR A 145 2.54 -5.19 -8.52
CA TYR A 145 3.88 -4.76 -8.14
C TYR A 145 4.79 -4.62 -9.36
N ASP A 146 4.86 -5.64 -10.22
CA ASP A 146 5.71 -5.63 -11.42
C ASP A 146 5.27 -4.58 -12.45
N GLN A 147 3.95 -4.37 -12.62
CA GLN A 147 3.42 -3.26 -13.42
C GLN A 147 3.93 -1.91 -12.91
N ILE A 148 3.80 -1.64 -11.62
CA ILE A 148 4.21 -0.35 -11.03
C ILE A 148 5.73 -0.20 -11.04
N LYS A 149 6.49 -1.24 -10.71
CA LYS A 149 7.96 -1.28 -10.79
C LYS A 149 8.48 -0.93 -12.18
N SER A 150 7.89 -1.51 -13.22
CA SER A 150 8.26 -1.23 -14.62
C SER A 150 8.02 0.25 -14.97
N LYS A 151 6.85 0.79 -14.62
CA LYS A 151 6.51 2.21 -14.82
C LYS A 151 7.45 3.13 -14.04
N ALA A 152 7.73 2.82 -12.78
CA ALA A 152 8.57 3.63 -11.88
C ALA A 152 10.03 3.68 -12.36
N LEU A 153 10.60 2.55 -12.79
CA LEU A 153 11.96 2.50 -13.35
C LEU A 153 12.05 3.24 -14.68
N THR A 154 11.06 3.11 -15.55
CA THR A 154 11.01 3.85 -16.83
C THR A 154 10.94 5.36 -16.57
N ARG A 155 10.17 5.78 -15.57
CA ARG A 155 10.11 7.18 -15.12
C ARG A 155 11.43 7.67 -14.53
N LEU A 156 12.11 6.85 -13.72
CA LEU A 156 13.42 7.19 -13.15
C LEU A 156 14.49 7.42 -14.22
N GLN A 157 14.46 6.63 -15.30
CA GLN A 157 15.33 6.81 -16.47
C GLN A 157 15.00 8.09 -17.23
N HIS A 158 13.72 8.34 -17.49
CA HIS A 158 13.24 9.58 -18.15
C HIS A 158 13.67 10.84 -17.40
N ASP A 159 13.50 10.84 -16.07
CA ASP A 159 13.83 11.99 -15.23
C ASP A 159 15.36 12.14 -14.99
N GLY A 160 16.19 11.28 -15.59
CA GLY A 160 17.66 11.34 -15.52
C GLY A 160 18.28 10.86 -14.20
N LEU A 161 17.48 10.25 -13.32
CA LEU A 161 17.84 9.95 -11.93
C LEU A 161 18.42 8.55 -11.70
N PHE A 162 18.52 7.73 -12.76
CA PHE A 162 19.04 6.36 -12.65
C PHE A 162 20.48 6.28 -12.11
N ASN A 163 21.26 7.36 -12.28
CA ASN A 163 22.63 7.51 -11.78
C ASN A 163 22.76 8.68 -10.77
N SER A 164 21.68 9.05 -10.07
CA SER A 164 21.75 10.12 -9.05
C SER A 164 22.60 9.71 -7.84
N SER A 165 22.95 10.67 -6.98
CA SER A 165 23.61 10.39 -5.71
C SER A 165 22.80 9.43 -4.83
N ASP A 166 21.47 9.47 -4.87
CA ASP A 166 20.59 8.58 -4.08
C ASP A 166 20.84 7.09 -4.37
N VAL A 167 21.24 6.76 -5.61
CA VAL A 167 21.50 5.38 -6.09
C VAL A 167 23.00 5.04 -6.05
N THR A 168 23.88 6.04 -6.17
CA THR A 168 25.33 5.84 -6.35
C THR A 168 26.17 6.09 -5.10
N ASP A 169 25.66 6.79 -4.09
CA ASP A 169 26.36 7.03 -2.82
C ASP A 169 26.37 5.77 -1.94
N PRO A 170 27.55 5.21 -1.57
CA PRO A 170 27.66 4.04 -0.69
C PRO A 170 27.05 4.20 0.71
N SER A 171 26.75 5.42 1.15
CA SER A 171 26.07 5.72 2.42
C SER A 171 24.55 5.91 2.26
N GLY A 172 24.04 5.95 1.03
CA GLY A 172 22.64 6.17 0.72
C GLY A 172 21.74 4.95 0.98
N LYS A 173 20.48 5.20 1.37
CA LYS A 173 19.44 4.17 1.59
C LYS A 173 19.23 3.25 0.37
N TYR A 174 19.47 3.77 -0.84
CA TYR A 174 19.23 3.09 -2.11
C TYR A 174 20.52 2.82 -2.89
N PHE A 175 21.67 2.71 -2.21
CA PHE A 175 22.91 2.34 -2.86
C PHE A 175 22.75 1.05 -3.67
N GLN A 176 23.00 1.14 -4.99
CA GLN A 176 22.81 0.06 -5.95
C GLN A 176 21.36 -0.49 -6.07
N ASP A 177 20.36 0.23 -5.54
CA ASP A 177 18.93 -0.12 -5.64
C ASP A 177 18.08 0.99 -6.31
N PRO A 178 18.20 1.16 -7.64
CA PRO A 178 17.31 2.07 -8.39
C PRO A 178 15.84 1.64 -8.35
N THR A 179 15.54 0.37 -8.02
CA THR A 179 14.15 -0.11 -7.90
C THR A 179 13.51 0.44 -6.63
N GLY A 180 14.13 0.23 -5.48
CA GLY A 180 13.68 0.79 -4.21
C GLY A 180 13.60 2.31 -4.25
N PHE A 181 14.58 2.98 -4.88
CA PHE A 181 14.53 4.43 -5.05
C PHE A 181 13.32 4.87 -5.88
N ALA A 182 13.08 4.25 -7.04
CA ALA A 182 11.94 4.60 -7.89
C ALA A 182 10.58 4.34 -7.19
N MET A 183 10.45 3.20 -6.51
CA MET A 183 9.21 2.80 -5.82
C MET A 183 8.89 3.69 -4.60
N ASP A 184 9.91 4.19 -3.91
CA ASP A 184 9.75 5.15 -2.80
C ASP A 184 9.53 6.58 -3.31
N ARG A 185 10.24 6.98 -4.37
CA ARG A 185 10.21 8.32 -4.96
C ARG A 185 8.89 8.65 -5.64
N TYR A 186 8.25 7.69 -6.31
CA TYR A 186 7.07 7.95 -7.12
C TYR A 186 5.79 7.43 -6.46
N ALA A 187 4.73 8.24 -6.51
CA ALA A 187 3.42 7.86 -6.02
C ALA A 187 2.58 7.28 -7.16
N TYR A 188 1.98 6.11 -6.92
CA TYR A 188 1.02 5.47 -7.81
C TYR A 188 -0.32 5.31 -7.09
N TYR A 189 -1.40 5.48 -7.84
CA TYR A 189 -2.78 5.44 -7.35
C TYR A 189 -3.61 4.47 -8.21
N MET A 190 -4.63 3.85 -7.63
CA MET A 190 -5.53 2.96 -8.37
C MET A 190 -6.69 3.77 -8.94
N CYS A 191 -6.89 3.72 -10.27
CA CYS A 191 -7.98 4.46 -10.89
C CYS A 191 -9.35 3.89 -10.51
N SER A 192 -10.23 4.72 -9.93
CA SER A 192 -11.60 4.36 -9.56
C SER A 192 -12.41 3.80 -10.74
N LYS A 193 -12.32 4.44 -11.91
CA LYS A 193 -13.10 4.08 -13.11
C LYS A 193 -12.60 2.82 -13.85
N CYS A 194 -11.29 2.63 -14.04
CA CYS A 194 -10.75 1.53 -14.87
C CYS A 194 -9.90 0.50 -14.11
N GLN A 195 -9.68 0.68 -12.80
CA GLN A 195 -8.91 -0.24 -11.95
C GLN A 195 -7.50 -0.55 -12.50
N GLN A 196 -6.86 0.48 -13.08
CA GLN A 196 -5.46 0.44 -13.50
C GLN A 196 -4.62 1.39 -12.64
N PRO A 197 -3.36 1.03 -12.31
CA PRO A 197 -2.46 1.92 -11.60
C PRO A 197 -1.99 3.06 -12.52
N TYR A 198 -1.97 4.28 -11.99
CA TYR A 198 -1.47 5.47 -12.70
C TYR A 198 -0.49 6.27 -11.86
N PHE A 199 0.43 6.96 -12.53
CA PHE A 199 1.40 7.85 -11.91
C PHE A 199 0.71 9.11 -11.36
N GLY A 200 0.96 9.43 -10.10
CA GLY A 200 0.49 10.64 -9.43
C GLY A 200 1.63 11.42 -8.79
N GLY A 201 2.67 11.74 -9.56
CA GLY A 201 3.75 12.62 -9.13
C GLY A 201 4.78 11.97 -8.20
N GLU A 202 5.66 12.80 -7.67
CA GLU A 202 6.64 12.41 -6.65
C GLU A 202 5.97 12.25 -5.28
N GLY A 203 6.27 11.15 -4.58
CA GLY A 203 5.77 10.82 -3.25
C GLY A 203 6.49 11.52 -2.09
N ARG A 204 7.13 12.69 -2.32
CA ARG A 204 7.77 13.48 -1.24
C ARG A 204 6.77 14.32 -0.43
N CYS A 205 5.47 14.19 -0.68
CA CYS A 205 4.47 14.69 0.25
C CYS A 205 4.61 13.96 1.58
N GLN A 206 4.81 14.71 2.68
CA GLN A 206 4.46 14.19 4.00
C GLN A 206 2.98 13.80 3.96
N GLU A 207 2.62 12.67 4.57
CA GLU A 207 1.26 12.14 4.55
C GLU A 207 0.27 13.16 5.13
N SER A 208 -0.35 13.93 4.24
CA SER A 208 -1.42 14.85 4.60
C SER A 208 -2.62 14.02 5.03
N VAL A 209 -3.08 14.21 6.27
CA VAL A 209 -4.15 13.46 6.94
C VAL A 209 -5.55 13.65 6.32
N VAL A 210 -5.62 14.19 5.10
CA VAL A 210 -6.85 14.41 4.34
C VAL A 210 -7.19 13.10 3.64
N GLU A 211 -8.22 12.41 4.12
CA GLU A 211 -8.83 11.29 3.42
C GLU A 211 -9.36 11.78 2.06
N VAL A 212 -8.79 11.25 0.98
CA VAL A 212 -9.31 11.47 -0.38
C VAL A 212 -10.41 10.44 -0.62
N ASP A 213 -11.56 10.89 -1.12
CA ASP A 213 -12.60 9.98 -1.59
C ASP A 213 -12.00 9.05 -2.67
N PRO A 214 -12.05 7.71 -2.50
CA PRO A 214 -11.50 6.78 -3.49
C PRO A 214 -12.11 6.93 -4.89
N SER A 215 -13.29 7.52 -5.04
CA SER A 215 -13.92 7.80 -6.34
C SER A 215 -13.24 8.92 -7.12
N ASP A 216 -12.63 9.91 -6.44
CA ASP A 216 -11.90 11.03 -7.03
C ASP A 216 -10.54 10.63 -7.64
N LEU A 217 -10.02 9.45 -7.29
CA LEU A 217 -8.77 8.90 -7.83
C LEU A 217 -8.95 8.45 -9.30
N VAL A 218 -9.00 9.41 -10.22
CA VAL A 218 -9.24 9.16 -11.65
C VAL A 218 -7.95 9.37 -12.45
N CYS A 219 -7.50 8.33 -13.16
CA CYS A 219 -6.30 8.44 -13.99
C CYS A 219 -6.49 9.41 -15.17
N PRO A 220 -5.40 9.94 -15.77
CA PRO A 220 -5.49 10.85 -16.90
C PRO A 220 -6.27 10.27 -18.10
N GLN A 221 -6.30 8.96 -18.32
CA GLN A 221 -7.10 8.34 -19.40
C GLN A 221 -8.62 8.39 -19.15
N CYS A 222 -9.03 8.45 -17.87
CA CYS A 222 -10.42 8.37 -17.43
C CYS A 222 -11.00 9.71 -16.94
N SER A 223 -10.16 10.75 -16.86
CA SER A 223 -10.57 12.10 -16.50
C SER A 223 -11.11 12.86 -17.71
N ASP A 224 -12.12 13.69 -17.49
CA ASP A 224 -12.71 14.51 -18.56
C ASP A 224 -11.81 15.70 -18.94
N THR A 225 -10.90 16.13 -18.07
CA THR A 225 -9.99 17.28 -18.28
C THR A 225 -8.86 17.01 -19.27
N THR A 226 -8.67 15.75 -19.67
CA THR A 226 -7.58 15.30 -20.57
C THR A 226 -8.06 15.00 -21.99
N LYS A 227 -9.37 15.12 -22.26
CA LYS A 227 -9.94 14.87 -23.58
C LYS A 227 -9.23 15.74 -24.63
N ASN A 228 -8.68 15.08 -25.66
CA ASN A 228 -7.85 15.66 -26.72
C ASN A 228 -6.45 16.17 -26.30
N LYS A 229 -5.95 15.83 -25.09
CA LYS A 229 -4.59 16.15 -24.62
C LYS A 229 -3.69 14.92 -24.39
N ILE A 230 -4.25 13.73 -24.54
CA ILE A 230 -3.54 12.44 -24.49
C ILE A 230 -2.62 12.33 -25.72
N CYS A 231 -1.39 11.87 -25.54
CA CYS A 231 -0.41 11.75 -26.62
C CYS A 231 -0.77 10.58 -27.56
N SER A 232 -0.72 10.79 -28.87
CA SER A 232 -0.91 9.71 -29.86
C SER A 232 0.23 8.68 -29.87
N ILE A 233 1.41 9.05 -29.37
CA ILE A 233 2.61 8.18 -29.32
C ILE A 233 2.76 7.54 -27.93
N HIS A 234 2.64 8.34 -26.86
CA HIS A 234 2.95 7.94 -25.49
C HIS A 234 1.72 7.73 -24.59
N GLY A 235 0.52 7.85 -25.15
CA GLY A 235 -0.75 7.68 -24.44
C GLY A 235 -0.93 8.67 -23.27
N ALA A 236 -1.59 8.18 -22.22
CA ALA A 236 -1.92 8.95 -21.01
C ALA A 236 -0.85 8.84 -19.90
N GLU A 237 0.16 7.98 -20.09
CA GLU A 237 1.15 7.63 -19.06
C GLU A 237 2.05 8.82 -18.66
N TYR A 238 2.40 9.65 -19.64
CA TYR A 238 3.30 10.78 -19.48
C TYR A 238 2.56 12.12 -19.55
N VAL A 239 1.29 12.15 -19.13
CA VAL A 239 0.51 13.39 -19.06
C VAL A 239 1.14 14.33 -18.03
N LEU A 240 1.47 15.54 -18.47
CA LEU A 240 2.03 16.60 -17.66
C LEU A 240 0.95 17.63 -17.33
N TYR A 241 0.66 17.77 -16.04
CA TYR A 241 -0.24 18.79 -15.53
C TYR A 241 0.52 20.11 -15.27
N LYS A 242 -0.21 21.21 -15.39
CA LYS A 242 0.15 22.51 -14.85
C LYS A 242 -0.12 22.49 -13.34
N CYS A 243 0.72 23.15 -12.55
CA CYS A 243 0.42 23.44 -11.15
C CYS A 243 -0.88 24.24 -11.05
N ARG A 244 -1.87 23.76 -10.29
CA ARG A 244 -3.18 24.41 -10.11
C ARG A 244 -3.04 25.91 -9.77
N TYR A 245 -2.05 26.23 -8.93
CA TYR A 245 -1.84 27.55 -8.34
C TYR A 245 -0.80 28.46 -9.05
N CYS A 246 -0.14 28.03 -10.12
CA CYS A 246 0.77 28.90 -10.91
C CYS A 246 1.00 28.42 -12.35
N CYS A 247 1.72 29.21 -13.16
CA CYS A 247 2.13 28.88 -14.52
C CYS A 247 3.46 28.10 -14.52
N SER A 248 3.49 26.91 -13.90
CA SER A 248 4.66 26.02 -13.89
C SER A 248 4.22 24.57 -14.06
N PRO A 249 5.06 23.68 -14.64
CA PRO A 249 4.80 22.24 -14.63
C PRO A 249 4.62 21.70 -13.21
N ALA A 250 3.71 20.76 -13.03
CA ALA A 250 3.54 20.05 -11.77
C ALA A 250 4.55 18.90 -11.63
N LEU A 251 4.99 18.66 -10.39
CA LEU A 251 5.85 17.55 -9.97
C LEU A 251 5.17 16.66 -8.93
N PHE A 252 4.24 17.24 -8.17
CA PHE A 252 3.49 16.60 -7.09
C PHE A 252 2.00 16.55 -7.43
N HIS A 253 1.32 15.49 -7.00
CA HIS A 253 -0.13 15.40 -7.02
C HIS A 253 -0.61 15.01 -5.62
N CYS A 254 -1.27 15.94 -4.95
CA CYS A 254 -1.64 15.82 -3.54
C CYS A 254 -3.16 15.86 -3.39
N PHE A 255 -3.65 15.33 -2.27
CA PHE A 255 -5.09 15.24 -1.98
C PHE A 255 -5.89 14.52 -3.09
N GLY A 256 -5.21 13.63 -3.84
CA GLY A 256 -5.74 12.81 -4.94
C GLY A 256 -6.35 13.57 -6.13
N THR A 257 -6.32 14.90 -6.12
CA THR A 257 -7.07 15.75 -7.06
C THR A 257 -6.32 16.99 -7.54
N THR A 258 -5.19 17.35 -6.89
CA THR A 258 -4.59 18.69 -7.02
C THR A 258 -3.11 18.61 -7.36
N HIS A 259 -2.72 19.22 -8.48
CA HIS A 259 -1.34 19.20 -8.98
C HIS A 259 -0.53 20.44 -8.53
N PHE A 260 0.69 20.21 -8.03
CA PHE A 260 1.59 21.23 -7.52
C PHE A 260 2.98 21.19 -8.18
N CYS A 261 3.57 22.36 -8.43
CA CYS A 261 5.03 22.49 -8.60
C CYS A 261 5.72 22.54 -7.23
N ASP A 262 7.03 22.33 -7.19
CA ASP A 262 7.79 22.23 -5.93
C ASP A 262 7.63 23.41 -4.95
N PRO A 263 7.73 24.70 -5.38
CA PRO A 263 7.58 25.80 -4.42
C PRO A 263 6.15 25.93 -3.90
N CYS A 264 5.13 25.66 -4.75
CA CYS A 264 3.72 25.66 -4.33
C CYS A 264 3.40 24.48 -3.41
N HIS A 265 3.97 23.31 -3.64
CA HIS A 265 3.83 22.14 -2.77
C HIS A 265 4.44 22.43 -1.38
N SER A 266 5.69 22.89 -1.36
CA SER A 266 6.43 23.22 -0.14
C SER A 266 5.79 24.33 0.70
N ASN A 267 4.92 25.15 0.10
CA ASN A 267 4.22 26.27 0.76
C ASN A 267 2.70 26.20 0.52
N TYR A 268 2.10 25.00 0.48
CA TYR A 268 0.73 24.80 0.00
C TYR A 268 -0.31 25.67 0.72
N THR A 269 -0.18 25.92 2.02
CA THR A 269 -1.05 26.82 2.82
C THR A 269 -1.11 28.25 2.27
N THR A 270 -0.07 28.71 1.56
CA THR A 270 -0.06 30.04 0.93
C THR A 270 -0.96 30.16 -0.29
N VAL A 271 -1.48 29.06 -0.83
CA VAL A 271 -2.30 29.01 -2.05
C VAL A 271 -3.57 28.17 -1.94
N HIS A 272 -3.55 27.09 -1.16
CA HIS A 272 -4.66 26.15 -1.00
C HIS A 272 -5.86 26.78 -0.30
N ASP A 273 -5.62 27.51 0.80
CA ASP A 273 -6.68 28.06 1.65
C ASP A 273 -7.21 29.41 1.15
N LYS A 274 -6.74 29.86 -0.02
CA LYS A 274 -7.14 31.13 -0.65
C LYS A 274 -8.37 30.92 -1.55
N PRO A 275 -9.38 31.81 -1.49
CA PRO A 275 -10.49 31.77 -2.43
C PRO A 275 -9.97 32.01 -3.86
N ALA A 276 -10.52 31.30 -4.85
CA ALA A 276 -10.04 31.34 -6.23
C ALA A 276 -9.98 32.76 -6.83
N SER A 277 -10.87 33.66 -6.42
CA SER A 277 -10.89 35.07 -6.81
C SER A 277 -9.66 35.88 -6.36
N SER A 278 -8.90 35.39 -5.39
CA SER A 278 -7.67 36.00 -4.86
C SER A 278 -6.38 35.41 -5.42
N LEU A 279 -6.46 34.38 -6.26
CA LEU A 279 -5.30 33.78 -6.91
C LEU A 279 -4.78 34.69 -8.05
N PRO A 280 -3.46 34.74 -8.28
CA PRO A 280 -2.87 35.55 -9.34
C PRO A 280 -3.36 35.11 -10.72
N LYS A 281 -3.55 36.05 -11.63
CA LYS A 281 -3.90 35.76 -13.03
C LYS A 281 -2.64 35.41 -13.82
N CYS A 282 -2.80 34.76 -14.97
CA CYS A 282 -1.70 34.54 -15.89
C CYS A 282 -1.07 35.91 -16.30
N PRO A 283 0.26 36.09 -16.22
CA PRO A 283 1.28 35.13 -15.78
C PRO A 283 1.37 34.98 -14.24
N ALA A 284 1.08 33.77 -13.75
CA ALA A 284 1.06 33.45 -12.32
C ALA A 284 2.37 32.76 -11.90
N GLY A 285 3.03 33.29 -10.88
CA GLY A 285 4.22 32.70 -10.27
C GLY A 285 3.86 31.82 -9.07
N PRO A 286 4.82 31.02 -8.56
CA PRO A 286 4.57 30.15 -7.42
C PRO A 286 4.15 30.90 -6.14
N CYS A 287 3.57 30.17 -5.20
CA CYS A 287 3.14 30.67 -3.88
C CYS A 287 2.17 31.87 -3.94
N GLY A 288 1.36 31.96 -5.00
CA GLY A 288 0.36 33.02 -5.19
C GLY A 288 0.94 34.37 -5.64
N LYS A 289 2.16 34.39 -6.19
CA LYS A 289 2.82 35.61 -6.69
C LYS A 289 2.29 35.99 -8.08
N GLN A 290 1.89 37.25 -8.28
CA GLN A 290 1.66 37.79 -9.62
C GLN A 290 3.01 38.08 -10.30
N LEU A 291 3.25 37.57 -11.51
CA LEU A 291 4.43 37.93 -12.30
C LEU A 291 4.16 39.20 -13.14
N PRO A 292 5.21 39.99 -13.46
CA PRO A 292 5.10 41.12 -14.36
C PRO A 292 4.94 40.67 -15.82
N GLY A 293 4.38 41.54 -16.66
CA GLY A 293 4.18 41.30 -18.09
C GLY A 293 2.89 40.53 -18.41
N SER A 294 2.77 40.10 -19.67
CA SER A 294 1.57 39.44 -20.23
C SER A 294 1.85 38.07 -20.85
N VAL A 295 3.11 37.64 -20.92
CA VAL A 295 3.51 36.37 -21.52
C VAL A 295 3.47 35.26 -20.46
N CYS A 296 2.72 34.20 -20.73
CA CYS A 296 2.66 33.01 -19.89
C CYS A 296 4.02 32.28 -19.86
N PRO A 297 4.59 31.94 -18.69
CA PRO A 297 5.80 31.12 -18.60
C PRO A 297 5.68 29.75 -19.29
N LEU A 298 4.47 29.18 -19.35
CA LEU A 298 4.21 27.92 -20.07
C LEU A 298 4.09 28.10 -21.60
N GLY A 299 4.20 29.32 -22.12
CA GLY A 299 4.11 29.61 -23.56
C GLY A 299 2.78 29.26 -24.23
N MET A 300 1.72 29.02 -23.45
CA MET A 300 0.43 28.51 -23.93
C MET A 300 -0.76 29.08 -23.15
N ASP A 301 -1.93 29.08 -23.80
CA ASP A 301 -3.21 29.36 -23.16
C ASP A 301 -3.63 28.22 -22.23
N HIS A 302 -4.19 28.57 -21.07
CA HIS A 302 -4.70 27.65 -20.07
C HIS A 302 -5.84 28.30 -19.26
N PRO A 303 -6.69 27.50 -18.57
CA PRO A 303 -7.72 28.01 -17.66
C PRO A 303 -7.17 28.88 -16.52
N PRO A 304 -8.04 29.63 -15.80
CA PRO A 304 -7.65 30.42 -14.64
C PRO A 304 -6.84 29.64 -13.58
N THR A 305 -6.01 30.37 -12.84
CA THR A 305 -5.33 29.84 -11.66
C THR A 305 -6.36 29.37 -10.62
N GLY A 306 -6.20 28.16 -10.10
CA GLY A 306 -7.21 27.45 -9.31
C GLY A 306 -7.87 26.27 -10.05
N GLU A 307 -7.66 26.15 -11.36
CA GLU A 307 -8.18 25.04 -12.17
C GLU A 307 -7.07 24.06 -12.60
N GLU A 308 -7.44 22.78 -12.68
CA GLU A 308 -6.58 21.69 -13.14
C GLU A 308 -6.46 21.71 -14.67
N PHE A 309 -5.24 21.53 -15.20
CA PHE A 309 -5.00 21.62 -16.63
C PHE A 309 -3.84 20.75 -17.10
N VAL A 310 -4.05 20.03 -18.21
CA VAL A 310 -3.00 19.28 -18.90
C VAL A 310 -2.26 20.17 -19.91
N ILE A 311 -0.95 20.32 -19.69
CA ILE A 311 -0.01 20.97 -20.62
C ILE A 311 0.15 20.08 -21.87
N GLY A 312 0.40 18.78 -21.67
CA GLY A 312 0.53 17.79 -22.74
C GLY A 312 1.33 16.58 -22.29
N CYS A 313 2.30 16.13 -23.10
CA CYS A 313 3.13 14.96 -22.80
C CYS A 313 4.53 15.36 -22.33
N ALA A 314 4.96 14.90 -21.15
CA ALA A 314 6.27 15.16 -20.56
C ALA A 314 7.46 14.69 -21.41
N ILE A 315 7.28 13.67 -22.26
CA ILE A 315 8.32 13.20 -23.20
C ILE A 315 8.41 14.13 -24.43
N CYS A 316 7.27 14.61 -24.93
CA CYS A 316 7.22 15.41 -26.16
C CYS A 316 7.50 16.89 -25.92
N ILE A 317 7.23 17.39 -24.71
CA ILE A 317 7.41 18.78 -24.31
C ILE A 317 8.73 18.87 -23.56
N ASN A 318 9.64 19.71 -24.03
CA ASN A 318 10.89 19.99 -23.33
C ASN A 318 10.59 20.75 -22.03
N THR A 319 10.47 20.03 -20.91
CA THR A 319 10.17 20.64 -19.60
C THR A 319 11.27 21.58 -19.11
N HIS A 320 12.50 21.45 -19.62
CA HIS A 320 13.62 22.35 -19.33
C HIS A 320 13.59 23.68 -20.13
N SER A 321 12.58 23.92 -20.97
CA SER A 321 12.41 25.20 -21.68
C SER A 321 11.37 26.14 -21.05
N PHE A 322 10.92 25.88 -19.82
CA PHE A 322 9.99 26.70 -19.04
C PHE A 322 10.66 27.32 -17.81
#